data_AF-J4H5G2-F1
#
_entry.id   AF-J4H5G2-F1
#
_cell.length_a   1.000
_cell.length_b   1.000
_cell.length_c   1.000
_cell.angle_alpha   90.00
_cell.angle_beta   90.00
_cell.angle_gamma   90.00
#
_symmetry.space_group_name_H-M   'P 1'
#
loop_
_entity.id
_entity.type
_entity.pdbx_description
1 polymer ?
#
loop_
_entity_poly.entity_id
_entity_poly.type
_entity_poly.pdbx_seq_one_letter_code
_entity_poly.pdbx_strand_id
1 'polypeptide(L)'
;MKQTKESLGTLRTQTQSVRQLASTKVGGARAYIDDGKAKLDSRSQNALTKMEELQDTVENIKEDVIKRNVSPKPLVIKAVKADMEAVTAELQSLKEHIQTVKPMWKKTWEAELQNIVEEQQFLQHQEEFLSDLLEDNKAVLEVYGHVEKVITLRGASSRASRGRGFKPPPMDEGHTGLSTVMLEIRGAAVDQERRLKAIAANEKIREKELASRSDEFQSELNGFVVGKKLKMTGGAEEVERVRQRRNEQTLKAMFTGSTSASSSAPTSPAPE
;
A
#
# COMPACT_ATOMS: atom_id res chain seq x y z
N MET A 1 -8.91 -19.69 8.41
CA MET A 1 -8.05 -19.01 9.41
C MET A 1 -6.57 -19.38 9.31
N LYS A 2 -6.14 -20.65 9.53
CA LYS A 2 -4.72 -21.02 9.31
C LYS A 2 -4.34 -21.02 7.82
N GLN A 3 -5.17 -21.63 6.96
CA GLN A 3 -5.01 -21.59 5.50
C GLN A 3 -4.95 -20.17 4.93
N THR A 4 -5.84 -19.27 5.38
CA THR A 4 -5.85 -17.86 4.96
C THR A 4 -4.58 -17.11 5.35
N LYS A 5 -3.96 -17.50 6.47
CA LYS A 5 -2.73 -16.87 6.96
C LYS A 5 -1.49 -17.39 6.22
N GLU A 6 -1.49 -18.65 5.84
CA GLU A 6 -0.47 -19.25 4.97
C GLU A 6 -0.56 -18.70 3.54
N SER A 7 -1.76 -18.58 2.97
CA SER A 7 -1.96 -18.01 1.63
C SER A 7 -1.52 -16.54 1.56
N LEU A 8 -1.84 -15.73 2.59
CA LEU A 8 -1.32 -14.35 2.71
C LEU A 8 0.22 -14.30 2.82
N GLY A 9 0.83 -15.31 3.46
CA GLY A 9 2.29 -15.43 3.56
C GLY A 9 2.95 -15.70 2.20
N THR A 10 2.40 -16.64 1.42
CA THR A 10 2.89 -16.97 0.08
C THR A 10 2.66 -15.83 -0.93
N LEU A 11 1.57 -15.09 -0.77
CA LEU A 11 1.26 -13.90 -1.55
C LEU A 11 2.30 -12.80 -1.38
N ARG A 12 2.70 -12.55 -0.13
CA ARG A 12 3.69 -11.53 0.21
C ARG A 12 5.06 -11.85 -0.39
N THR A 13 5.48 -13.12 -0.36
CA THR A 13 6.75 -13.54 -0.96
C THR A 13 6.72 -13.49 -2.49
N GLN A 14 5.61 -13.90 -3.13
CA GLN A 14 5.45 -13.77 -4.59
C GLN A 14 5.47 -12.30 -5.03
N THR A 15 4.81 -11.40 -4.30
CA THR A 15 4.79 -9.96 -4.60
C THR A 15 6.19 -9.35 -4.48
N GLN A 16 6.97 -9.76 -3.48
CA GLN A 16 8.37 -9.32 -3.36
C GLN A 16 9.23 -9.83 -4.52
N SER A 17 9.02 -11.07 -4.97
CA SER A 17 9.73 -11.65 -6.11
C SER A 17 9.44 -10.90 -7.42
N VAL A 18 8.18 -10.60 -7.71
CA VAL A 18 7.76 -9.82 -8.90
C VAL A 18 8.41 -8.43 -8.88
N ARG A 19 8.38 -7.74 -7.74
CA ARG A 19 9.00 -6.42 -7.59
C ARG A 19 10.52 -6.45 -7.83
N GLN A 20 11.20 -7.50 -7.38
CA GLN A 20 12.64 -7.65 -7.54
C GLN A 20 13.02 -7.99 -8.98
N LEU A 21 12.23 -8.83 -9.66
CA LEU A 21 12.40 -9.18 -11.08
C LEU A 21 12.21 -7.96 -12.01
N ALA A 22 11.17 -7.15 -11.77
CA ALA A 22 10.91 -5.93 -12.54
C ALA A 22 12.06 -4.90 -12.46
N SER A 23 12.78 -4.85 -11.33
CA SER A 23 13.82 -3.85 -11.09
C SER A 23 15.21 -4.18 -11.66
N THR A 24 15.53 -5.45 -11.91
CA THR A 24 16.93 -5.89 -12.09
C THR A 24 17.31 -6.36 -13.50
N LYS A 25 16.37 -6.79 -14.34
CA LYS A 25 16.72 -7.49 -15.59
C LYS A 25 16.55 -6.68 -16.89
N VAL A 26 15.73 -5.65 -16.93
CA VAL A 26 15.28 -5.05 -18.20
C VAL A 26 16.23 -3.96 -18.75
N GLY A 27 16.91 -3.20 -17.88
CA GLY A 27 17.65 -2.01 -18.32
C GLY A 27 18.88 -2.27 -19.20
N GLY A 28 19.69 -3.29 -18.90
CA GLY A 28 20.98 -3.52 -19.58
C GLY A 28 20.86 -4.22 -20.94
N ALA A 29 20.04 -5.27 -21.02
CA ALA A 29 19.85 -6.04 -22.26
C ALA A 29 19.09 -5.21 -23.30
N ARG A 30 18.07 -4.45 -22.88
CA ARG A 30 17.29 -3.60 -23.78
C ARG A 30 18.13 -2.48 -24.41
N ALA A 31 18.99 -1.84 -23.62
CA ALA A 31 19.90 -0.82 -24.11
C ALA A 31 20.83 -1.34 -25.23
N TYR A 32 21.32 -2.58 -25.11
CA TYR A 32 22.13 -3.21 -26.15
C TYR A 32 21.34 -3.42 -27.46
N ILE A 33 20.06 -3.81 -27.37
CA ILE A 33 19.20 -3.97 -28.55
C ILE A 33 18.92 -2.60 -29.18
N ASP A 34 18.67 -1.57 -28.38
CA ASP A 34 18.38 -0.22 -28.89
C ASP A 34 19.59 0.40 -29.59
N ASP A 35 20.78 0.30 -29.00
CA ASP A 35 22.04 0.70 -29.64
C ASP A 35 22.34 -0.12 -30.89
N GLY A 36 22.13 -1.44 -30.83
CA GLY A 36 22.28 -2.33 -31.98
C GLY A 36 21.33 -2.00 -33.13
N LYS A 37 20.08 -1.63 -32.82
CA LYS A 37 19.09 -1.15 -33.79
C LYS A 37 19.54 0.15 -34.44
N ALA A 38 19.95 1.14 -33.66
CA ALA A 38 20.41 2.43 -34.18
C ALA A 38 21.64 2.28 -35.11
N LYS A 39 22.61 1.45 -34.72
CA LYS A 39 23.78 1.14 -35.55
C LYS A 39 23.42 0.41 -36.84
N LEU A 40 22.52 -0.58 -36.77
CA LEU A 40 22.08 -1.32 -37.95
C LEU A 40 21.31 -0.41 -38.92
N ASP A 41 20.42 0.43 -38.41
CA ASP A 41 19.65 1.40 -39.19
C ASP A 41 20.57 2.38 -39.91
N SER A 42 21.47 3.05 -39.18
CA SER A 42 22.45 3.98 -39.76
C SER A 42 23.34 3.32 -40.83
N ARG A 43 23.89 2.13 -40.56
CA ARG A 43 24.71 1.42 -41.57
C ARG A 43 23.88 1.03 -42.79
N SER A 44 22.64 0.58 -42.60
CA SER A 44 21.77 0.19 -43.71
C SER A 44 21.38 1.38 -44.60
N GLN A 45 21.09 2.54 -44.01
CA GLN A 45 20.83 3.78 -44.75
C GLN A 45 22.07 4.24 -45.53
N ASN A 46 23.25 4.21 -44.89
CA ASN A 46 24.50 4.55 -45.58
C ASN A 46 24.80 3.60 -46.76
N ALA A 47 24.55 2.30 -46.59
CA ALA A 47 24.73 1.33 -47.67
C ALA A 47 23.72 1.55 -48.81
N LEU A 48 22.48 1.94 -48.48
CA LEU A 48 21.45 2.29 -49.46
C LEU A 48 21.88 3.52 -50.29
N THR A 49 22.26 4.62 -49.63
CA THR A 49 22.70 5.84 -50.33
C THR A 49 23.89 5.58 -51.25
N LYS A 50 24.89 4.81 -50.80
CA LYS A 50 26.04 4.42 -51.64
C LYS A 50 25.64 3.54 -52.83
N MET A 51 24.65 2.67 -52.66
CA MET A 51 24.13 1.86 -53.76
C MET A 51 23.37 2.72 -54.77
N GLU A 52 22.58 3.69 -54.32
CA GLU A 52 21.89 4.65 -55.19
C GLU A 52 22.89 5.50 -55.98
N GLU A 53 23.91 6.06 -55.32
CA GLU A 53 25.00 6.79 -55.98
C GLU A 53 25.74 5.92 -57.01
N LEU A 54 25.98 4.64 -56.68
CA LEU A 54 26.60 3.69 -57.60
C LEU A 54 25.69 3.37 -58.80
N GLN A 55 24.38 3.24 -58.58
CA GLN A 55 23.41 3.03 -59.65
C GLN A 55 23.37 4.23 -60.61
N ASP A 56 23.32 5.44 -60.07
CA ASP A 56 23.33 6.68 -60.87
C ASP A 56 24.63 6.81 -61.68
N THR A 57 25.79 6.54 -61.08
CA THR A 57 27.07 6.60 -61.79
C THR A 57 27.18 5.54 -62.88
N VAL A 58 26.73 4.32 -62.63
CA VAL A 58 26.73 3.24 -63.63
C VAL A 58 25.74 3.54 -64.76
N GLU A 59 24.54 4.07 -64.47
CA GLU A 59 23.56 4.45 -65.50
C GLU A 59 24.10 5.60 -66.35
N ASN A 60 24.72 6.63 -65.75
CA ASN A 60 25.37 7.70 -66.50
C ASN A 60 26.48 7.19 -67.44
N ILE A 61 27.33 6.28 -66.95
CA ILE A 61 28.37 5.64 -67.78
C ILE A 61 27.73 4.83 -68.92
N LYS A 62 26.67 4.09 -68.64
CA LYS A 62 25.92 3.33 -69.66
C LYS A 62 25.32 4.26 -70.72
N GLU A 63 24.74 5.39 -70.32
CA GLU A 63 24.21 6.37 -71.28
C GLU A 63 25.32 6.95 -72.16
N ASP A 64 26.47 7.32 -71.58
CA ASP A 64 27.60 7.84 -72.34
C ASP A 64 28.15 6.81 -73.35
N VAL A 65 28.22 5.53 -72.96
CA VAL A 65 28.70 4.45 -73.83
C VAL A 65 27.69 4.12 -74.94
N ILE A 66 26.40 3.98 -74.60
CA ILE A 66 25.39 3.45 -75.53
C ILE A 66 24.77 4.55 -76.40
N LYS A 67 24.39 5.69 -75.80
CA LYS A 67 23.69 6.76 -76.50
C LYS A 67 24.66 7.74 -77.16
N ARG A 68 25.79 8.02 -76.51
CA ARG A 68 26.75 9.05 -76.95
C ARG A 68 28.00 8.49 -77.60
N ASN A 69 28.22 7.17 -77.55
CA ASN A 69 29.41 6.50 -78.07
C ASN A 69 30.73 7.07 -77.51
N VAL A 70 30.71 7.58 -76.27
CA VAL A 70 31.88 8.11 -75.58
C VAL A 70 32.47 7.01 -74.72
N SER A 71 33.77 6.74 -74.89
CA SER A 71 34.48 5.77 -74.05
C SER A 71 34.86 6.40 -72.70
N PRO A 72 34.42 5.83 -71.56
CA PRO A 72 34.76 6.33 -70.24
C PRO A 72 36.27 6.25 -69.99
N LYS A 73 36.81 7.21 -69.24
CA LYS A 73 38.22 7.19 -68.87
C LYS A 73 38.53 5.94 -68.03
N PRO A 74 39.65 5.22 -68.28
CA PRO A 74 39.99 4.00 -67.55
C PRO A 74 40.05 4.17 -66.02
N LEU A 75 40.45 5.35 -65.56
CA LEU A 75 40.45 5.69 -64.13
C LEU A 75 39.05 5.70 -63.52
N VAL A 76 38.03 6.15 -64.25
CA VAL A 76 36.63 6.19 -63.78
C VAL A 76 36.08 4.77 -63.66
N ILE A 77 36.32 3.93 -64.67
CA ILE A 77 35.90 2.52 -64.62
C ILE A 77 36.56 1.77 -63.46
N LYS A 78 37.85 2.04 -63.20
CA LYS A 78 38.56 1.46 -62.06
C LYS A 78 37.96 1.92 -60.72
N ALA A 79 37.60 3.20 -60.59
CA ALA A 79 36.95 3.74 -59.40
C ALA A 79 35.59 3.10 -59.16
N VAL A 80 34.71 3.09 -60.17
CA VAL A 80 33.37 2.47 -60.07
C VAL A 80 33.45 0.98 -59.73
N LYS A 81 34.44 0.26 -60.27
CA LYS A 81 34.66 -1.14 -59.90
C LYS A 81 35.04 -1.28 -58.42
N ALA A 82 35.92 -0.41 -57.90
CA ALA A 82 36.29 -0.42 -56.50
C ALA A 82 35.10 -0.09 -55.59
N ASP A 83 34.26 0.88 -55.99
CA ASP A 83 33.04 1.24 -55.25
C ASP A 83 32.03 0.08 -55.24
N MET A 84 31.88 -0.63 -56.37
CA MET A 84 31.03 -1.83 -56.46
C MET A 84 31.51 -2.96 -55.56
N GLU A 85 32.82 -3.21 -55.50
CA GLU A 85 33.41 -4.18 -54.57
C GLU A 85 33.18 -3.77 -53.10
N ALA A 86 33.35 -2.48 -52.78
CA ALA A 86 33.13 -1.94 -51.44
C ALA A 86 31.66 -2.03 -50.99
N VAL A 87 30.70 -1.67 -51.85
CA VAL A 87 29.26 -1.78 -51.56
C VAL A 87 28.88 -3.26 -51.40
N THR A 88 29.40 -4.15 -52.25
CA THR A 88 29.15 -5.60 -52.13
C THR A 88 29.65 -6.15 -50.79
N ALA A 89 30.86 -5.75 -50.37
CA ALA A 89 31.42 -6.17 -49.09
C ALA A 89 30.60 -5.64 -47.90
N GLU A 90 30.16 -4.38 -47.93
CA GLU A 90 29.33 -3.81 -46.86
C GLU A 90 27.96 -4.48 -46.77
N LEU A 91 27.31 -4.77 -47.91
CA LEU A 91 26.02 -5.48 -47.93
C LEU A 91 26.15 -6.91 -47.38
N GLN A 92 27.22 -7.61 -47.71
CA GLN A 92 27.50 -8.94 -47.18
C GLN A 92 27.79 -8.88 -45.67
N SER A 93 28.57 -7.89 -45.21
CA SER A 93 28.82 -7.64 -43.78
C SER A 93 27.51 -7.34 -43.02
N LEU A 94 26.62 -6.52 -43.59
CA LEU A 94 25.31 -6.21 -42.99
C LEU A 94 24.43 -7.47 -42.88
N LYS A 95 24.39 -8.29 -43.93
CA LYS A 95 23.67 -9.56 -43.93
C LYS A 95 24.16 -10.50 -42.82
N GLU A 96 25.47 -10.66 -42.69
CA GLU A 96 26.10 -11.47 -41.64
C GLU A 96 25.80 -10.90 -40.25
N HIS A 97 25.95 -9.59 -40.07
CA HIS A 97 25.62 -8.93 -38.80
C HIS A 97 24.16 -9.20 -38.39
N ILE A 98 23.19 -9.06 -39.30
CA ILE A 98 21.78 -9.38 -39.04
C ILE A 98 21.61 -10.85 -38.61
N GLN A 99 22.28 -11.79 -39.28
CA GLN A 99 22.20 -13.20 -38.93
C GLN A 99 22.74 -13.49 -37.52
N THR A 100 23.76 -12.75 -37.08
CA THR A 100 24.33 -12.92 -35.73
C THR A 100 23.47 -12.29 -34.62
N VAL A 101 22.92 -11.09 -34.82
CA VAL A 101 22.20 -10.38 -33.76
C VAL A 101 20.74 -10.83 -33.63
N LYS A 102 20.11 -11.24 -34.72
CA LYS A 102 18.70 -11.70 -34.74
C LYS A 102 18.38 -12.76 -33.68
N PRO A 103 19.12 -13.87 -33.52
CA PRO A 103 18.81 -14.86 -32.48
C PRO A 103 18.94 -14.31 -31.07
N MET A 104 19.94 -13.45 -30.81
CA MET A 104 20.14 -12.82 -29.50
C MET A 104 18.97 -11.87 -29.14
N TRP A 105 18.54 -11.04 -30.10
CA TRP A 105 17.41 -10.14 -29.90
C TRP A 105 16.12 -10.92 -29.67
N LYS A 106 15.87 -11.97 -30.48
CA LYS A 106 14.73 -12.88 -30.28
C LYS A 106 14.69 -13.47 -28.88
N LYS A 107 15.82 -13.97 -28.38
CA LYS A 107 15.92 -14.54 -27.03
C LYS A 107 15.61 -13.50 -25.94
N THR A 108 16.03 -12.26 -26.13
CA THR A 108 15.75 -11.20 -25.17
C THR A 108 14.27 -10.82 -25.18
N TRP A 109 13.66 -10.68 -26.37
CA TRP A 109 12.22 -10.42 -26.49
C TRP A 109 11.39 -11.56 -25.93
N GLU A 110 11.78 -12.82 -26.15
CA GLU A 110 11.11 -13.98 -25.56
C GLU A 110 11.14 -13.92 -24.04
N ALA A 111 12.29 -13.61 -23.43
CA ALA A 111 12.39 -13.44 -21.99
C ALA A 111 11.55 -12.26 -21.46
N GLU A 112 11.52 -11.14 -22.17
CA GLU A 112 10.68 -9.99 -21.82
C GLU A 112 9.19 -10.34 -21.91
N LEU A 113 8.75 -11.00 -22.98
CA LEU A 113 7.37 -11.41 -23.18
C LEU A 113 6.93 -12.44 -22.14
N GLN A 114 7.79 -13.41 -21.83
CA GLN A 114 7.52 -14.40 -20.79
C GLN A 114 7.34 -13.72 -19.42
N ASN A 115 8.21 -12.76 -19.07
CA ASN A 115 8.07 -12.00 -17.84
C ASN A 115 6.75 -11.21 -17.79
N ILE A 116 6.35 -10.58 -18.89
CA ILE A 116 5.07 -9.87 -18.99
C ILE A 116 3.88 -10.82 -18.78
N VAL A 117 3.92 -12.02 -19.39
CA VAL A 117 2.86 -13.03 -19.22
C VAL A 117 2.78 -13.50 -17.76
N GLU A 118 3.91 -13.77 -17.13
CA GLU A 118 3.98 -14.16 -15.71
C GLU A 118 3.43 -13.05 -14.79
N GLU A 119 3.78 -11.79 -15.05
CA GLU A 119 3.26 -10.63 -14.32
C GLU A 119 1.74 -10.46 -14.49
N GLN A 120 1.22 -10.67 -15.71
CA GLN A 120 -0.22 -10.64 -15.97
C GLN A 120 -0.97 -11.76 -15.24
N GLN A 121 -0.45 -12.99 -15.28
CA GLN A 121 -1.03 -14.12 -14.54
C GLN A 121 -1.02 -13.86 -13.03
N PHE A 122 0.07 -13.29 -12.51
CA PHE A 122 0.14 -12.89 -11.10
C PHE A 122 -0.95 -11.88 -10.76
N LEU A 123 -1.15 -10.83 -11.58
CA LEU A 123 -2.18 -9.83 -11.36
C LEU A 123 -3.58 -10.46 -11.35
N GLN A 124 -3.88 -11.32 -12.32
CA GLN A 124 -5.15 -12.05 -12.40
C GLN A 124 -5.42 -12.86 -11.11
N HIS A 125 -4.40 -13.58 -10.62
CA HIS A 125 -4.52 -14.30 -9.35
C HIS A 125 -4.75 -13.35 -8.15
N GLN A 126 -4.15 -12.15 -8.16
CA GLN A 126 -4.44 -11.15 -7.11
C GLN A 126 -5.88 -10.66 -7.16
N GLU A 127 -6.41 -10.43 -8.35
CA GLU A 127 -7.78 -9.96 -8.54
C GLU A 127 -8.79 -10.99 -8.06
N GLU A 128 -8.61 -12.25 -8.43
CA GLU A 128 -9.43 -13.37 -7.95
C GLU A 128 -9.34 -13.51 -6.43
N PHE A 129 -8.12 -13.52 -5.89
CA PHE A 129 -7.90 -13.59 -4.44
C PHE A 129 -8.54 -12.42 -3.68
N LEU A 130 -8.46 -11.20 -4.22
CA LEU A 130 -9.10 -10.03 -3.62
C LEU A 130 -10.63 -10.16 -3.67
N SER A 131 -11.17 -10.66 -4.78
CA SER A 131 -12.61 -10.93 -4.90
C SER A 131 -13.10 -11.90 -3.83
N ASP A 132 -12.38 -13.01 -3.64
CA ASP A 132 -12.68 -14.00 -2.59
C ASP A 132 -12.64 -13.37 -1.20
N LEU A 133 -11.60 -12.57 -0.90
CA LEU A 133 -11.49 -11.87 0.39
C LEU A 133 -12.61 -10.85 0.62
N LEU A 134 -13.08 -10.18 -0.43
CA LEU A 134 -14.21 -9.24 -0.34
C LEU A 134 -15.52 -9.99 -0.06
N GLU A 135 -15.70 -11.18 -0.64
CA GLU A 135 -16.85 -12.04 -0.35
C GLU A 135 -16.80 -12.57 1.09
N ASP A 136 -15.65 -13.07 1.53
CA ASP A 136 -15.41 -13.46 2.92
C ASP A 136 -15.69 -12.30 3.89
N ASN A 137 -15.27 -11.08 3.54
CA ASN A 137 -15.53 -9.89 4.36
C ASN A 137 -17.02 -9.57 4.47
N LYS A 138 -17.77 -9.64 3.36
CA LYS A 138 -19.23 -9.47 3.35
C LYS A 138 -19.90 -10.51 4.26
N ALA A 139 -19.51 -11.78 4.16
CA ALA A 139 -20.05 -12.83 5.02
C ALA A 139 -19.79 -12.56 6.51
N VAL A 140 -18.59 -12.08 6.87
CA VAL A 140 -18.28 -11.70 8.25
C VAL A 140 -19.14 -10.53 8.72
N LEU A 141 -19.35 -9.51 7.88
CA LEU A 141 -20.22 -8.37 8.20
C LEU A 141 -21.67 -8.80 8.42
N GLU A 142 -22.19 -9.71 7.60
CA GLU A 142 -23.54 -10.26 7.77
C GLU A 142 -23.68 -11.00 9.10
N VAL A 143 -22.75 -11.90 9.42
CA VAL A 143 -22.73 -12.62 10.71
C VAL A 143 -22.64 -11.65 11.87
N TYR A 144 -21.80 -10.62 11.78
CA TYR A 144 -21.69 -9.58 12.81
C TYR A 144 -23.02 -8.83 12.99
N GLY A 145 -23.70 -8.46 11.90
CA GLY A 145 -25.03 -7.87 11.96
C GLY A 145 -26.08 -8.78 12.61
N HIS A 146 -25.99 -10.11 12.40
CA HIS A 146 -26.82 -11.06 13.14
C HIS A 146 -26.51 -11.06 14.64
N VAL A 147 -25.24 -10.97 15.02
CA VAL A 147 -24.83 -10.88 16.44
C VAL A 147 -25.38 -9.60 17.07
N GLU A 148 -25.33 -8.45 16.40
CA GLU A 148 -25.93 -7.20 16.89
C GLU A 148 -27.44 -7.32 17.09
N LYS A 149 -28.16 -7.96 16.15
CA LYS A 149 -29.59 -8.26 16.29
C LYS A 149 -29.87 -9.15 17.50
N VAL A 150 -29.04 -10.16 17.76
CA VAL A 150 -29.19 -11.01 18.95
C VAL A 150 -28.93 -10.23 20.24
N ILE A 151 -27.91 -9.37 20.28
CA ILE A 151 -27.60 -8.53 21.44
C ILE A 151 -28.77 -7.57 21.73
N THR A 152 -29.31 -6.91 20.71
CA THR A 152 -30.44 -5.99 20.86
C THR A 152 -31.71 -6.71 21.35
N LEU A 153 -32.06 -7.86 20.77
CA LEU A 153 -33.18 -8.68 21.23
C LEU A 153 -32.99 -9.19 22.66
N ARG A 154 -31.77 -9.62 23.02
CA ARG A 154 -31.45 -10.07 24.39
C ARG A 154 -31.45 -8.91 25.38
N GLY A 155 -30.97 -7.74 24.99
CA GLY A 155 -31.00 -6.50 25.78
C GLY A 155 -32.44 -6.05 26.05
N ALA A 156 -33.30 -6.06 25.02
CA ALA A 156 -34.73 -5.78 25.14
C ALA A 156 -35.46 -6.82 26.01
N SER A 157 -35.15 -8.11 25.83
CA SER A 157 -35.73 -9.20 26.63
C SER A 157 -35.22 -9.21 28.08
N SER A 158 -33.98 -8.79 28.35
CA SER A 158 -33.45 -8.67 29.72
C SER A 158 -34.17 -7.59 30.54
N ARG A 159 -34.70 -6.55 29.89
CA ARG A 159 -35.50 -5.50 30.52
C ARG A 159 -36.93 -5.96 30.82
N ALA A 160 -37.45 -6.94 30.08
CA ALA A 160 -38.73 -7.60 30.36
C ALA A 160 -38.60 -8.79 31.36
N SER A 161 -37.43 -9.42 31.44
CA SER A 161 -37.19 -10.61 32.29
C SER A 161 -36.91 -10.28 33.76
N ARG A 162 -36.48 -9.05 34.10
CA ARG A 162 -36.27 -8.63 35.50
C ARG A 162 -37.55 -8.59 36.36
N GLY A 163 -38.73 -8.85 35.79
CA GLY A 163 -40.00 -8.89 36.52
C GLY A 163 -40.68 -10.27 36.59
N ARG A 164 -40.15 -11.33 35.99
CA ARG A 164 -40.81 -12.65 36.01
C ARG A 164 -40.01 -13.61 36.87
N GLY A 165 -40.37 -13.64 38.16
CA GLY A 165 -39.90 -14.65 39.09
C GLY A 165 -40.01 -16.04 38.48
N PHE A 166 -38.94 -16.81 38.61
CA PHE A 166 -38.89 -18.22 38.26
C PHE A 166 -40.08 -18.93 38.94
N LYS A 167 -41.08 -19.31 38.14
CA LYS A 167 -42.13 -20.24 38.57
C LYS A 167 -41.68 -21.62 38.09
N PRO A 168 -41.21 -22.51 38.98
CA PRO A 168 -40.88 -23.86 38.58
C PRO A 168 -42.11 -24.51 37.93
N PRO A 169 -41.92 -25.29 36.85
CA PRO A 169 -43.01 -26.08 36.27
C PRO A 169 -43.58 -27.04 37.32
N PRO A 170 -44.88 -27.37 37.25
CA PRO A 170 -45.46 -28.37 38.13
C PRO A 170 -44.68 -29.68 37.99
N MET A 171 -44.41 -30.32 39.12
CA MET A 171 -43.63 -31.54 39.20
C MET A 171 -44.30 -32.62 38.35
N ASP A 172 -43.62 -33.10 37.32
CA ASP A 172 -44.03 -34.30 36.60
C ASP A 172 -43.61 -35.53 37.43
N GLU A 173 -44.50 -36.51 37.56
CA GLU A 173 -44.33 -37.73 38.36
C GLU A 173 -43.21 -38.60 37.78
N GLY A 174 -41.97 -38.24 38.10
CA GLY A 174 -40.76 -38.95 37.64
C GLY A 174 -39.45 -38.18 37.84
N HIS A 175 -39.52 -36.86 38.01
CA HIS A 175 -38.33 -36.03 38.25
C HIS A 175 -38.20 -35.67 39.74
N THR A 176 -37.45 -36.49 40.49
CA THR A 176 -37.07 -36.19 41.88
C THR A 176 -35.95 -35.13 41.93
N GLY A 177 -36.26 -33.93 41.44
CA GLY A 177 -35.51 -32.69 41.65
C GLY A 177 -33.98 -32.79 41.71
N LEU A 178 -33.40 -32.17 42.74
CA LEU A 178 -31.95 -32.01 42.94
C LEU A 178 -31.17 -33.34 42.91
N SER A 179 -31.76 -34.46 43.36
CA SER A 179 -31.09 -35.76 43.35
C SER A 179 -30.88 -36.33 41.95
N THR A 180 -31.84 -36.16 41.04
CA THR A 180 -31.69 -36.59 39.64
C THR A 180 -30.63 -35.77 38.93
N VAL A 181 -30.62 -34.45 39.15
CA VAL A 181 -29.60 -33.55 38.59
C VAL A 181 -28.21 -33.86 39.16
N MET A 182 -28.10 -34.13 40.46
CA MET A 182 -26.83 -34.54 41.09
C MET A 182 -26.33 -35.89 40.57
N LEU A 183 -27.23 -36.81 40.22
CA LEU A 183 -26.88 -38.10 39.62
C LEU A 183 -26.40 -37.94 38.18
N GLU A 184 -27.07 -37.08 37.39
CA GLU A 184 -26.64 -36.72 36.03
C GLU A 184 -25.29 -35.99 36.02
N ILE A 185 -25.06 -35.05 36.95
CA ILE A 185 -23.77 -34.37 37.12
C ILE A 185 -22.67 -35.37 37.50
N ARG A 186 -23.00 -36.39 38.30
CA ARG A 186 -22.06 -37.46 38.69
C ARG A 186 -21.73 -38.40 37.53
N GLY A 187 -22.66 -38.62 36.60
CA GLY A 187 -22.49 -39.46 35.41
C GLY A 187 -21.95 -38.73 34.17
N ALA A 188 -21.94 -37.39 34.18
CA ALA A 188 -21.46 -36.60 33.05
C ALA A 188 -19.93 -36.72 32.91
N ALA A 189 -19.47 -37.28 31.80
CA ALA A 189 -18.06 -37.34 31.45
C ALA A 189 -17.52 -35.92 31.21
N VAL A 190 -16.65 -35.44 32.10
CA VAL A 190 -16.00 -34.13 31.96
C VAL A 190 -14.90 -34.25 30.91
N ASP A 191 -15.20 -33.83 29.68
CA ASP A 191 -14.21 -33.70 28.61
C ASP A 191 -13.24 -32.55 28.91
N GLN A 192 -12.07 -32.91 29.44
CA GLN A 192 -11.04 -31.97 29.86
C GLN A 192 -10.42 -31.19 28.69
N GLU A 193 -10.27 -31.80 27.51
CA GLU A 193 -9.70 -31.12 26.35
C GLU A 193 -10.65 -30.05 25.81
N ARG A 194 -11.94 -30.39 25.70
CA ARG A 194 -12.97 -29.42 25.29
C ARG A 194 -13.06 -28.26 26.28
N ARG A 195 -12.91 -28.53 27.58
CA ARG A 195 -12.87 -27.51 28.64
C ARG A 195 -11.64 -26.60 28.51
N LEU A 196 -10.45 -27.17 28.34
CA LEU A 196 -9.21 -26.39 28.17
C LEU A 196 -9.26 -25.50 26.92
N LYS A 197 -9.79 -26.01 25.80
CA LYS A 197 -9.99 -25.24 24.57
C LYS A 197 -10.98 -24.08 24.77
N ALA A 198 -12.05 -24.30 25.52
CA ALA A 198 -13.01 -23.25 25.86
C ALA A 198 -12.40 -22.19 26.80
N ILE A 199 -11.59 -22.60 27.77
CA ILE A 199 -10.86 -21.68 28.67
C ILE A 199 -9.89 -20.81 27.86
N ALA A 200 -9.06 -21.41 27.00
CA ALA A 200 -8.11 -20.68 26.17
C ALA A 200 -8.80 -19.71 25.20
N ALA A 201 -9.96 -20.09 24.64
CA ALA A 201 -10.76 -19.19 23.82
C ALA A 201 -11.31 -18.01 24.63
N ASN A 202 -11.81 -18.26 25.85
CA ASN A 202 -12.28 -17.21 26.76
C ASN A 202 -11.15 -16.27 27.21
N GLU A 203 -9.97 -16.79 27.54
CA GLU A 203 -8.81 -15.98 27.90
C GLU A 203 -8.39 -15.06 26.74
N LYS A 204 -8.36 -15.59 25.52
CA LYS A 204 -8.07 -14.80 24.31
C LYS A 204 -9.11 -13.72 24.03
N ILE A 205 -10.39 -14.00 24.30
CA ILE A 205 -11.45 -12.99 24.19
C ILE A 205 -11.27 -11.92 25.26
N ARG A 206 -10.96 -12.31 26.50
CA ARG A 206 -10.71 -11.40 27.61
C ARG A 206 -9.50 -10.51 27.36
N GLU A 207 -8.42 -11.06 26.81
CA GLU A 207 -7.23 -10.29 26.42
C GLU A 207 -7.57 -9.24 25.36
N LYS A 208 -8.36 -9.62 24.35
CA LYS A 208 -8.85 -8.67 23.34
C LYS A 208 -9.77 -7.61 23.93
N GLU A 209 -10.66 -7.97 24.84
CA GLU A 209 -11.55 -7.03 25.52
C GLU A 209 -10.74 -6.02 26.35
N LEU A 210 -9.75 -6.51 27.11
CA LEU A 210 -8.89 -5.70 27.96
C LEU A 210 -7.99 -4.77 27.12
N ALA A 211 -7.52 -5.23 25.96
CA ALA A 211 -6.79 -4.40 24.99
C ALA A 211 -7.71 -3.37 24.29
N SER A 212 -8.98 -3.70 24.05
CA SER A 212 -9.96 -2.76 23.47
C SER A 212 -10.50 -1.74 24.46
N ARG A 213 -10.31 -1.98 25.76
CA ARG A 213 -10.66 -1.08 26.84
C ARG A 213 -9.58 -0.02 27.00
N SER A 214 -9.40 0.84 25.99
CA SER A 214 -8.67 2.09 26.17
C SER A 214 -9.44 2.99 27.13
N ASP A 215 -8.73 3.72 27.99
CA ASP A 215 -9.32 4.62 29.00
C ASP A 215 -10.28 5.60 28.33
N GLU A 216 -11.57 5.48 28.63
CA GLU A 216 -12.64 6.35 28.12
C GLU A 216 -12.30 7.83 28.38
N PHE A 217 -11.61 8.09 29.50
CA PHE A 217 -11.03 9.37 29.88
C PHE A 217 -9.97 9.93 28.91
N GLN A 218 -9.11 9.08 28.32
CA GLN A 218 -8.12 9.52 27.33
C GLN A 218 -8.77 9.89 25.98
N SER A 219 -9.85 9.19 25.61
CA SER A 219 -10.63 9.52 24.41
C SER A 219 -11.36 10.86 24.56
N GLU A 220 -11.96 11.10 25.74
CA GLU A 220 -12.60 12.38 26.07
C GLU A 220 -11.61 13.55 26.12
N LEU A 221 -10.41 13.34 26.67
CA LEU A 221 -9.34 14.34 26.68
C LEU A 221 -8.87 14.71 25.28
N ASN A 222 -8.65 13.72 24.40
CA ASN A 222 -8.32 13.99 23.00
C ASN A 222 -9.44 14.79 22.31
N GLY A 223 -10.70 14.44 22.55
CA GLY A 223 -11.84 15.21 22.03
C GLY A 223 -11.88 16.66 22.55
N PHE A 224 -11.56 16.88 23.83
CA PHE A 224 -11.56 18.20 24.46
C PHE A 224 -10.41 19.10 23.97
N VAL A 225 -9.21 18.51 23.78
CA VAL A 225 -8.02 19.20 23.29
C VAL A 225 -8.14 19.50 21.79
N VAL A 226 -8.62 18.56 20.98
CA VAL A 226 -8.88 18.76 19.54
C VAL A 226 -9.96 19.80 19.31
N GLY A 227 -10.98 19.86 20.17
CA GLY A 227 -12.04 20.86 20.11
C GLY A 227 -11.61 22.30 20.42
N LYS A 228 -10.33 22.56 20.76
CA LYS A 228 -9.81 23.88 21.19
C LYS A 228 -10.69 24.58 22.25
N LYS A 229 -11.41 23.81 23.06
CA LYS A 229 -12.28 24.33 24.15
C LYS A 229 -11.50 24.72 25.39
N LEU A 230 -10.21 24.38 25.43
CA LEU A 230 -9.30 24.86 26.46
C LEU A 230 -9.03 26.36 26.24
N LYS A 231 -9.53 27.20 27.16
CA LYS A 231 -9.13 28.61 27.20
C LYS A 231 -7.61 28.65 27.38
N MET A 232 -6.89 29.32 26.49
CA MET A 232 -5.44 29.54 26.56
C MET A 232 -5.10 30.53 27.68
N THR A 233 -5.60 30.30 28.88
CA THR A 233 -5.03 30.88 30.08
C THR A 233 -3.76 30.09 30.32
N GLY A 234 -2.59 30.71 30.05
CA GLY A 234 -1.32 30.15 30.50
C GLY A 234 -1.50 29.66 31.94
N GLY A 235 -1.09 28.43 32.22
CA GLY A 235 -1.52 27.70 33.40
C GLY A 235 -1.08 28.32 34.73
N ALA A 236 -0.81 27.48 35.73
CA ALA A 236 -0.42 27.95 37.06
C ALA A 236 0.76 28.94 37.06
N GLU A 237 1.70 28.81 36.11
CA GLU A 237 2.84 29.72 35.98
C GLU A 237 2.48 31.14 35.51
N GLU A 238 1.47 31.31 34.66
CA GLU A 238 1.04 32.67 34.25
C GLU A 238 0.29 33.35 35.39
N VAL A 239 -0.51 32.59 36.14
CA VAL A 239 -1.20 33.09 37.33
C VAL A 239 -0.19 33.54 38.39
N GLU A 240 0.87 32.77 38.64
CA GLU A 240 1.92 33.15 39.60
C GLU A 240 2.73 34.36 39.08
N ARG A 241 3.00 34.47 37.78
CA ARG A 241 3.66 35.66 37.21
C ARG A 241 2.83 36.92 37.36
N VAL A 242 1.51 36.83 37.12
CA VAL A 242 0.57 37.96 37.33
C VAL A 242 0.50 38.33 38.81
N ARG A 243 0.51 37.33 39.72
CA ARG A 243 0.52 37.56 41.16
C ARG A 243 1.80 38.26 41.61
N GLN A 244 2.97 37.81 41.16
CA GLN A 244 4.25 38.45 41.44
C GLN A 244 4.29 39.89 40.91
N ARG A 245 3.84 40.12 39.67
CA ARG A 245 3.77 41.46 39.08
C ARG A 245 2.86 42.40 39.87
N ARG A 246 1.70 41.92 40.35
CA ARG A 246 0.82 42.69 41.24
C ARG A 246 1.46 42.98 42.59
N ASN A 247 2.15 42.00 43.17
CA ASN A 247 2.85 42.19 44.45
C ASN A 247 3.98 43.23 44.29
N GLU A 248 4.76 43.18 43.22
CA GLU A 248 5.80 44.16 42.91
C GLU A 248 5.23 45.56 42.67
N GLN A 249 4.10 45.67 41.95
CA GLN A 249 3.40 46.94 41.77
C GLN A 249 2.87 47.50 43.08
N THR A 250 2.34 46.63 43.95
CA THR A 250 1.85 47.02 45.29
C THR A 250 3.00 47.49 46.18
N LEU A 251 4.14 46.79 46.16
CA LEU A 251 5.35 47.19 46.88
C LEU A 251 5.91 48.52 46.34
N LYS A 252 5.94 48.72 45.02
CA LYS A 252 6.30 50.01 44.42
C LYS A 252 5.35 51.12 44.84
N ALA A 253 4.03 50.89 44.81
CA ALA A 253 3.03 51.87 45.22
C ALA A 253 3.14 52.23 46.71
N MET A 254 3.48 51.28 47.58
CA MET A 254 3.76 51.55 49.01
C MET A 254 5.04 52.36 49.20
N PHE A 255 6.07 52.11 48.39
CA PHE A 255 7.34 52.84 48.47
C PHE A 255 7.26 54.25 47.87
N THR A 256 6.44 54.47 46.84
CA THR A 256 6.20 55.80 46.24
C THR A 256 5.06 56.56 46.93
N GLY A 257 4.18 55.88 47.67
CA GLY A 257 3.01 56.45 48.34
C GLY A 257 3.27 57.03 49.74
N SER A 258 4.50 56.93 50.26
CA SER A 258 4.86 57.47 51.58
C SER A 258 5.45 58.90 51.54
N THR A 259 5.45 59.56 50.37
CA THR A 259 6.01 60.93 50.21
C THR A 259 4.99 61.99 49.73
N SER A 260 3.68 61.78 49.93
CA SER A 260 2.71 62.87 49.73
C SER A 260 1.44 62.73 50.58
N ALA A 261 1.31 63.65 51.53
CA ALA A 261 0.09 64.13 52.21
C ALA A 261 -0.65 63.12 53.10
N SER A 262 -0.59 63.17 54.44
CA SER A 262 -0.94 64.27 55.36
C SER A 262 -2.34 64.88 55.14
N SER A 263 -3.19 64.67 56.16
CA SER A 263 -4.37 65.47 56.55
C SER A 263 -5.55 65.58 55.57
N SER A 264 -6.60 64.80 55.80
CA SER A 264 -7.84 65.27 56.46
C SER A 264 -8.96 64.24 56.34
N ALA A 265 -9.48 63.82 57.49
CA ALA A 265 -10.59 62.89 57.69
C ALA A 265 -11.97 63.60 57.50
N PRO A 266 -13.11 63.03 57.94
CA PRO A 266 -13.84 61.91 57.32
C PRO A 266 -15.36 62.23 57.14
N THR A 267 -16.08 61.47 56.31
CA THR A 267 -17.54 61.32 56.49
C THR A 267 -18.05 59.96 55.99
N SER A 268 -18.55 59.18 56.94
CA SER A 268 -19.29 57.91 56.81
C SER A 268 -20.72 58.12 56.26
N PRO A 269 -21.59 57.09 56.19
CA PRO A 269 -21.47 55.79 55.50
C PRO A 269 -22.77 55.42 54.72
N ALA A 270 -22.79 54.19 54.22
CA ALA A 270 -23.95 53.27 54.12
C ALA A 270 -24.68 53.12 52.77
N PRO A 271 -25.25 51.91 52.51
CA PRO A 271 -25.21 51.27 51.19
C PRO A 271 -26.61 51.01 50.58
N GLU A 272 -26.62 50.82 49.27
CA GLU A 272 -27.47 49.85 48.56
C GLU A 272 -26.74 49.36 47.30
#